data_AF-A0AB35YKZ7-F1
#
_entry.id   AF-A0AB35YKZ7-F1
#
_cell.length_a   1.000
_cell.length_b   1.000
_cell.length_c   1.000
_cell.angle_alpha   90.00
_cell.angle_beta   90.00
_cell.angle_gamma   90.00
#
_symmetry.space_group_name_H-M   'P 1'
#
loop_
_entity.id
_entity.type
_entity.pdbx_description
1 polymer ?
#
loop_
_entity_poly.entity_id
_entity_poly.type
_entity_poly.pdbx_seq_one_letter_code
_entity_poly.pdbx_strand_id
1 'polypeptide(L)'
;MAIPVIGSNELNEKMLQADKAINTIKDRIDLIQSDIVKKMVVIRNEQQYTNELSYEIADLIMSSQYNAERSKIIFSGISGMDGEYEKYGTTIHPKFLRTPRNLFNVITSSGPLFRGNVSVYINDVISTEAKHILMHDHCTGKGIYFEELNEDTVNMYIEIDRSNLLGDTHVNVIEVNPYLAGSFDIETIQIKEMYSPDLVVLNANDLQRIGRSRIILDKKYELFSIAFTFKLRFKNNIDKYPFGIQSLQFLNAEFKNDSYIIAPVTKKENIEFIGTGVTIRSVAGIEDSTMIKKDITIYFDYDNGILKNEIELSEDDIIYPISRNVKTVYAHIPITTSLFNIEFNQVKTRL
;
A
#
# COMPACT_ATOMS: atom_id res chain seq x y z
N MET A 1 -64.97 17.22 21.88
CA MET A 1 -63.83 17.43 20.96
C MET A 1 -64.25 16.91 19.60
N ALA A 2 -64.33 17.78 18.59
CA ALA A 2 -64.65 17.34 17.23
C ALA A 2 -63.41 16.66 16.63
N ILE A 3 -63.57 15.43 16.15
CA ILE A 3 -62.52 14.74 15.38
C ILE A 3 -62.42 15.49 14.04
N PRO A 4 -61.24 16.01 13.65
CA PRO A 4 -61.10 16.75 12.40
C PRO A 4 -61.41 15.83 11.22
N VAL A 5 -62.37 16.22 10.39
CA VAL A 5 -62.71 15.48 9.16
C VAL A 5 -61.76 15.95 8.06
N ILE A 6 -60.83 15.08 7.67
CA ILE A 6 -59.91 15.32 6.56
C ILE A 6 -60.71 15.31 5.25
N GLY A 7 -60.62 16.36 4.45
CA GLY A 7 -61.29 16.43 3.15
C GLY A 7 -60.64 15.47 2.13
N SER A 8 -61.41 14.95 1.16
CA SER A 8 -60.90 13.99 0.16
C SER A 8 -59.63 14.45 -0.58
N ASN A 9 -59.46 15.74 -0.81
CA ASN A 9 -58.26 16.28 -1.45
C ASN A 9 -57.02 16.17 -0.55
N GLU A 10 -57.16 16.48 0.74
CA GLU A 10 -56.08 16.37 1.72
C GLU A 10 -55.72 14.91 2.00
N LEU A 11 -56.71 14.01 1.95
CA LEU A 11 -56.48 12.56 2.00
C LEU A 11 -55.68 12.07 0.78
N ASN A 12 -56.06 12.50 -0.42
CA ASN A 12 -55.34 12.15 -1.65
C ASN A 12 -53.90 12.68 -1.67
N GLU A 13 -53.66 13.90 -1.19
CA GLU A 13 -52.30 14.44 -1.07
C GLU A 13 -51.45 13.64 -0.07
N LYS A 14 -52.02 13.27 1.08
CA LYS A 14 -51.33 12.41 2.06
C LYS A 14 -51.05 11.01 1.52
N MET A 15 -51.96 10.43 0.72
CA MET A 15 -51.71 9.15 0.04
C MET A 15 -50.60 9.27 -1.00
N LEU A 16 -50.60 10.32 -1.83
CA LEU A 16 -49.52 10.55 -2.81
C LEU A 16 -48.16 10.77 -2.15
N GLN A 17 -48.11 11.47 -1.00
CA GLN A 17 -46.90 11.62 -0.22
C GLN A 17 -46.43 10.30 0.40
N ALA A 18 -47.36 9.49 0.91
CA ALA A 18 -47.04 8.15 1.41
C ALA A 18 -46.51 7.24 0.30
N ASP A 19 -47.11 7.25 -0.89
CA ASP A 19 -46.64 6.46 -2.04
C ASP A 19 -45.22 6.87 -2.47
N LYS A 20 -44.93 8.18 -2.52
CA LYS A 20 -43.57 8.68 -2.79
C LYS A 20 -42.57 8.24 -1.73
N ALA A 21 -42.96 8.29 -0.45
CA ALA A 21 -42.12 7.84 0.65
C ALA A 21 -41.86 6.33 0.58
N ILE A 22 -42.89 5.53 0.28
CA ILE A 22 -42.77 4.07 0.10
C ILE A 22 -41.83 3.74 -1.05
N ASN A 23 -41.95 4.42 -2.20
CA ASN A 23 -41.05 4.20 -3.32
C ASN A 23 -39.61 4.59 -2.98
N THR A 24 -39.41 5.71 -2.27
CA THR A 24 -38.08 6.11 -1.80
C THR A 24 -37.47 5.07 -0.84
N ILE A 25 -38.29 4.46 0.01
CA ILE A 25 -37.84 3.39 0.92
C ILE A 25 -37.45 2.14 0.12
N LYS A 26 -38.25 1.74 -0.88
CA LYS A 26 -37.94 0.61 -1.76
C LYS A 26 -36.62 0.82 -2.49
N ASP A 27 -36.44 1.98 -3.12
CA ASP A 27 -35.20 2.32 -3.82
C ASP A 27 -33.98 2.24 -2.86
N ARG A 28 -34.13 2.70 -1.61
CA ARG A 28 -33.09 2.57 -0.59
C ARG A 28 -32.81 1.11 -0.20
N ILE A 29 -33.85 0.29 -0.08
CA ILE A 29 -33.70 -1.14 0.23
C ILE A 29 -32.94 -1.83 -0.90
N ASP A 30 -33.28 -1.56 -2.15
CA ASP A 30 -32.62 -2.16 -3.31
C ASP A 30 -31.14 -1.75 -3.38
N LEU A 31 -30.82 -0.49 -3.09
CA LEU A 31 -29.43 -0.01 -2.96
C LEU A 31 -28.67 -0.73 -1.84
N ILE A 32 -29.30 -0.91 -0.66
CA ILE A 32 -28.69 -1.62 0.47
C ILE A 32 -28.44 -3.09 0.11
N GLN A 33 -29.41 -3.75 -0.55
CA GLN A 33 -29.26 -5.14 -0.98
C GLN A 33 -28.10 -5.30 -1.96
N SER A 34 -28.00 -4.42 -2.96
CA SER A 34 -26.89 -4.41 -3.92
C SER A 34 -25.53 -4.24 -3.23
N ASP A 35 -25.43 -3.30 -2.28
CA ASP A 35 -24.19 -3.07 -1.51
C ASP A 35 -23.81 -4.27 -0.63
N ILE A 36 -24.79 -4.92 0.02
CA ILE A 36 -24.56 -6.15 0.81
C ILE A 36 -24.04 -7.27 -0.09
N VAL A 37 -24.64 -7.47 -1.26
CA VAL A 37 -24.20 -8.52 -2.19
C VAL A 37 -22.75 -8.28 -2.63
N LYS A 38 -22.38 -7.03 -2.99
CA LYS A 38 -20.98 -6.70 -3.33
C LYS A 38 -20.03 -6.99 -2.17
N LYS A 39 -20.37 -6.59 -0.94
CA LYS A 39 -19.57 -6.88 0.27
C LYS A 39 -19.39 -8.37 0.49
N MET A 40 -20.45 -9.17 0.31
CA MET A 40 -20.37 -10.63 0.44
C MET A 40 -19.43 -11.26 -0.60
N VAL A 41 -19.40 -10.74 -1.83
CA VAL A 41 -18.45 -11.20 -2.87
C VAL A 41 -17.02 -10.89 -2.46
N VAL A 42 -16.74 -9.69 -1.93
CA VAL A 42 -15.41 -9.33 -1.41
C VAL A 42 -14.99 -10.29 -0.29
N ILE A 43 -15.83 -10.43 0.74
CA ILE A 43 -15.54 -11.26 1.92
C ILE A 43 -15.27 -12.71 1.52
N ARG A 44 -16.08 -13.27 0.61
CA ARG A 44 -15.88 -14.64 0.10
C ARG A 44 -14.50 -14.82 -0.51
N ASN A 45 -14.10 -13.91 -1.40
CA ASN A 45 -12.80 -13.99 -2.07
C ASN A 45 -11.63 -13.73 -1.11
N GLU A 46 -11.80 -12.84 -0.13
CA GLU A 46 -10.81 -12.56 0.91
C GLU A 46 -10.55 -13.78 1.80
N GLN A 47 -11.62 -14.45 2.23
CA GLN A 47 -11.52 -15.69 3.00
C GLN A 47 -10.82 -16.80 2.20
N GLN A 48 -11.19 -16.98 0.94
CA GLN A 48 -10.55 -17.98 0.09
C GLN A 48 -9.05 -17.68 -0.08
N TYR A 49 -8.71 -16.45 -0.47
CA TYR A 49 -7.32 -16.05 -0.69
C TYR A 49 -6.46 -16.19 0.58
N THR A 50 -6.98 -15.77 1.74
CA THR A 50 -6.27 -15.86 3.02
C THR A 50 -6.02 -17.31 3.44
N ASN A 51 -6.99 -18.20 3.19
CA ASN A 51 -6.83 -19.62 3.46
C ASN A 51 -5.75 -20.24 2.57
N GLU A 52 -5.75 -19.96 1.27
CA GLU A 52 -4.72 -20.44 0.34
C GLU A 52 -3.32 -19.94 0.74
N LEU A 53 -3.19 -18.65 1.04
CA LEU A 53 -1.93 -18.06 1.49
C LEU A 53 -1.43 -18.71 2.80
N SER A 54 -2.34 -19.04 3.72
CA SER A 54 -1.98 -19.69 4.99
C SER A 54 -1.40 -21.09 4.77
N TYR A 55 -1.94 -21.85 3.80
CA TYR A 55 -1.38 -23.15 3.42
C TYR A 55 -0.01 -23.00 2.74
N GLU A 56 0.15 -22.05 1.83
CA GLU A 56 1.45 -21.77 1.19
C GLU A 56 2.53 -21.43 2.23
N ILE A 57 2.20 -20.62 3.24
CA ILE A 57 3.12 -20.26 4.32
C ILE A 57 3.44 -21.47 5.19
N ALA A 58 2.45 -22.29 5.54
CA ALA A 58 2.66 -23.50 6.33
C ALA A 58 3.61 -24.48 5.61
N ASP A 59 3.38 -24.71 4.32
CA ASP A 59 4.23 -25.56 3.49
C ASP A 59 5.65 -25.00 3.36
N LEU A 60 5.79 -23.68 3.22
CA LEU A 60 7.09 -23.01 3.17
C LEU A 60 7.85 -23.16 4.50
N ILE A 61 7.18 -23.02 5.64
CA ILE A 61 7.79 -23.24 6.96
C ILE A 61 8.26 -24.70 7.09
N MET A 62 7.43 -25.66 6.68
CA MET A 62 7.76 -27.10 6.77
C MET A 62 8.87 -27.53 5.80
N SER A 63 8.98 -26.87 4.65
CA SER A 63 9.98 -27.18 3.61
C SER A 63 11.26 -26.34 3.71
N SER A 64 11.26 -25.23 4.46
CA SER A 64 12.39 -24.32 4.52
C SER A 64 13.62 -24.96 5.17
N GLN A 65 14.72 -25.02 4.41
CA GLN A 65 16.05 -25.15 4.99
C GLN A 65 16.44 -23.78 5.56
N TYR A 66 16.52 -23.69 6.89
CA TYR A 66 16.96 -22.48 7.57
C TYR A 66 18.40 -22.14 7.15
N ASN A 67 18.59 -21.09 6.35
CA ASN A 67 19.93 -20.56 6.11
C ASN A 67 20.35 -19.70 7.31
N ALA A 68 21.10 -20.29 8.22
CA ALA A 68 21.54 -19.65 9.45
C ALA A 68 22.42 -18.43 9.22
N GLU A 69 23.10 -18.34 8.07
CA GLU A 69 24.04 -17.27 7.75
C GLU A 69 23.38 -16.01 7.18
N ARG A 70 22.07 -16.01 6.93
CA ARG A 70 21.36 -14.82 6.43
C ARG A 70 20.42 -14.25 7.48
N SER A 71 20.24 -12.93 7.46
CA SER A 71 19.32 -12.26 8.40
C SER A 71 18.39 -11.33 7.65
N LYS A 72 17.11 -11.63 7.65
CA LYS A 72 16.09 -10.82 6.97
C LYS A 72 15.27 -10.04 7.98
N ILE A 73 15.18 -8.73 7.76
CA ILE A 73 14.32 -7.82 8.50
C ILE A 73 13.11 -7.51 7.62
N ILE A 74 11.93 -7.89 8.08
CA ILE A 74 10.66 -7.59 7.42
C ILE A 74 10.02 -6.41 8.16
N PHE A 75 9.97 -5.24 7.53
CA PHE A 75 9.50 -4.01 8.18
C PHE A 75 8.00 -4.00 8.53
N SER A 76 7.22 -4.88 7.89
CA SER A 76 5.81 -5.03 8.19
C SER A 76 5.53 -5.74 9.53
N GLY A 77 6.45 -6.57 10.03
CA GLY A 77 6.15 -7.56 11.08
C GLY A 77 6.92 -7.45 12.40
N ILE A 78 7.86 -6.51 12.55
CA ILE A 78 8.74 -6.46 13.73
C ILE A 78 8.29 -5.37 14.71
N SER A 79 8.15 -5.76 15.98
CA SER A 79 8.06 -4.87 17.13
C SER A 79 9.46 -4.47 17.62
N GLY A 80 9.63 -3.24 18.11
CA GLY A 80 10.92 -2.76 18.64
C GLY A 80 11.87 -2.16 17.61
N MET A 81 11.33 -1.69 16.48
CA MET A 81 12.03 -0.76 15.59
C MET A 81 11.86 0.67 16.12
N ASP A 82 12.92 1.46 16.03
CA ASP A 82 12.94 2.88 16.40
C ASP A 82 13.49 3.74 15.24
N GLY A 83 13.50 5.06 15.38
CA GLY A 83 14.04 6.02 14.41
C GLY A 83 12.99 7.01 13.88
N GLU A 84 13.38 7.73 12.83
CA GLU A 84 12.54 8.75 12.21
C GLU A 84 12.05 8.29 10.84
N TYR A 85 10.95 7.54 10.84
CA TYR A 85 10.30 7.01 9.65
C TYR A 85 8.80 6.94 9.84
N GLU A 86 8.09 6.65 8.75
CA GLU A 86 6.67 6.35 8.78
C GLU A 86 6.40 4.99 8.12
N LYS A 87 5.27 4.38 8.49
CA LYS A 87 4.84 3.08 8.00
C LYS A 87 3.47 3.20 7.36
N TYR A 88 3.32 2.58 6.20
CA TYR A 88 2.04 2.39 5.54
C TYR A 88 1.94 0.95 5.05
N GLY A 89 1.05 0.18 5.69
CA GLY A 89 0.88 -1.25 5.41
C GLY A 89 2.18 -2.04 5.53
N THR A 90 2.64 -2.62 4.43
CA THR A 90 3.84 -3.47 4.36
C THR A 90 5.14 -2.71 4.10
N THR A 91 5.06 -1.39 3.86
CA THR A 91 6.21 -0.54 3.55
C THR A 91 6.53 0.42 4.69
N ILE A 92 7.82 0.63 4.95
CA ILE A 92 8.32 1.82 5.64
C ILE A 92 8.85 2.81 4.62
N HIS A 93 8.87 4.09 4.97
CA HIS A 93 9.32 5.15 4.07
C HIS A 93 9.78 6.37 4.88
N PRO A 94 10.43 7.36 4.24
CA PRO A 94 10.89 8.55 4.92
C PRO A 94 9.72 9.28 5.60
N LYS A 95 9.98 9.88 6.76
CA LYS A 95 8.97 10.62 7.52
C LYS A 95 8.51 11.85 6.73
N PHE A 96 7.22 12.15 6.76
CA PHE A 96 6.74 13.38 6.14
C PHE A 96 7.09 14.60 6.99
N LEU A 97 7.51 15.70 6.35
CA LEU A 97 7.72 16.97 7.06
C LEU A 97 6.41 17.60 7.54
N ARG A 98 5.31 17.29 6.84
CA ARG A 98 3.95 17.78 7.09
C ARG A 98 2.95 16.82 6.49
N THR A 99 1.69 16.89 6.94
CA THR A 99 0.61 16.09 6.36
C THR A 99 0.58 16.25 4.83
N PRO A 100 0.66 15.16 4.07
CA PRO A 100 0.68 15.22 2.62
C PRO A 100 -0.69 15.67 2.09
N ARG A 101 -0.70 16.36 0.94
CA ARG A 101 -1.93 16.82 0.30
C ARG A 101 -2.43 15.76 -0.66
N ASN A 102 -3.71 15.43 -0.58
CA ASN A 102 -4.32 14.48 -1.48
C ASN A 102 -4.84 15.18 -2.73
N LEU A 103 -4.47 14.66 -3.91
CA LEU A 103 -4.81 15.23 -5.21
C LEU A 103 -6.33 15.22 -5.44
N PHE A 104 -6.99 14.10 -5.13
CA PHE A 104 -8.41 13.88 -5.40
C PHE A 104 -9.31 14.15 -4.20
N ASN A 105 -8.76 14.40 -3.01
CA ASN A 105 -9.56 14.57 -1.80
C ASN A 105 -9.15 15.81 -1.02
N VAL A 106 -10.14 16.61 -0.61
CA VAL A 106 -9.94 17.77 0.26
C VAL A 106 -10.45 17.44 1.65
N ILE A 107 -9.58 17.52 2.65
CA ILE A 107 -10.00 17.38 4.04
C ILE A 107 -10.64 18.69 4.50
N THR A 108 -11.92 18.64 4.85
CA THR A 108 -12.68 19.79 5.39
C THR A 108 -13.10 19.54 6.84
N SER A 109 -13.64 20.56 7.51
CA SER A 109 -14.19 20.42 8.86
C SER A 109 -15.35 19.42 8.95
N SER A 110 -16.11 19.25 7.86
CA SER A 110 -17.20 18.27 7.74
C SER A 110 -16.73 16.88 7.29
N GLY A 111 -15.43 16.67 7.08
CA GLY A 111 -14.86 15.43 6.56
C GLY A 111 -14.25 15.58 5.16
N PRO A 112 -13.72 14.49 4.59
CA PRO A 112 -13.12 14.50 3.26
C PRO A 112 -14.16 14.68 2.15
N LEU A 113 -13.83 15.50 1.15
CA LEU A 113 -14.61 15.72 -0.07
C LEU A 113 -13.81 15.28 -1.29
N PHE A 114 -14.42 14.45 -2.14
CA PHE A 114 -13.81 13.98 -3.39
C PHE A 114 -13.97 15.02 -4.51
N ARG A 115 -12.87 15.32 -5.20
CA ARG A 115 -12.82 16.14 -6.41
C ARG A 115 -13.14 15.23 -7.60
N GLY A 116 -14.39 15.27 -8.06
CA GLY A 116 -14.89 14.41 -9.13
C GLY A 116 -14.41 14.76 -10.55
N ASN A 117 -13.38 15.59 -10.71
CA ASN A 117 -12.83 16.04 -11.99
C ASN A 117 -11.86 15.02 -12.61
N VAL A 118 -12.25 13.75 -12.57
CA VAL A 118 -11.43 12.62 -13.00
C VAL A 118 -12.30 11.56 -13.67
N SER A 119 -11.78 10.95 -14.72
CA SER A 119 -12.34 9.78 -15.39
C SER A 119 -11.45 8.58 -15.09
N VAL A 120 -12.08 7.44 -14.75
CA VAL A 120 -11.38 6.18 -14.50
C VAL A 120 -11.88 5.16 -15.52
N TYR A 121 -10.95 4.49 -16.16
CA TYR A 121 -11.19 3.46 -17.16
C TYR A 121 -10.60 2.15 -16.66
N ILE A 122 -11.32 1.07 -16.88
CA ILE A 122 -10.89 -0.30 -16.61
C ILE A 122 -11.03 -1.06 -17.91
N ASN A 123 -9.93 -1.61 -18.41
CA ASN A 123 -9.87 -2.32 -19.69
C ASN A 123 -10.55 -1.50 -20.82
N ASP A 124 -10.16 -0.22 -20.93
CA ASP A 124 -10.64 0.77 -21.89
C ASP A 124 -12.12 1.18 -21.76
N VAL A 125 -12.83 0.70 -20.73
CA VAL A 125 -14.22 1.06 -20.46
C VAL A 125 -14.28 2.06 -19.30
N ILE A 126 -14.97 3.19 -19.52
CA ILE A 126 -15.20 4.18 -18.46
C ILE A 126 -16.05 3.57 -17.33
N SER A 127 -15.54 3.63 -16.10
CA SER A 127 -16.19 3.06 -14.92
C SER A 127 -16.43 4.14 -13.87
N THR A 128 -17.71 4.44 -13.63
CA THR A 128 -18.11 5.37 -12.57
C THR A 128 -17.86 4.78 -11.20
N GLU A 129 -18.07 3.46 -11.05
CA GLU A 129 -17.81 2.73 -9.80
C GLU A 129 -16.30 2.70 -9.47
N ALA A 130 -15.43 2.61 -10.47
CA ALA A 130 -14.00 2.66 -10.25
C ALA A 130 -13.53 3.99 -9.67
N LYS A 131 -14.28 5.11 -9.80
CA LYS A 131 -13.94 6.37 -9.12
C LYS A 131 -13.92 6.23 -7.60
N HIS A 132 -14.66 5.28 -7.04
CA HIS A 132 -14.73 5.07 -5.59
C HIS A 132 -13.39 4.63 -5.00
N ILE A 133 -12.47 4.07 -5.80
CA ILE A 133 -11.10 3.74 -5.35
C ILE A 133 -10.29 5.00 -5.01
N LEU A 134 -10.57 6.11 -5.69
CA LEU A 134 -9.87 7.39 -5.54
C LEU A 134 -10.44 8.22 -4.38
N MET A 135 -11.63 7.88 -3.90
CA MET A 135 -12.26 8.56 -2.77
C MET A 135 -11.53 8.19 -1.47
N HIS A 136 -11.38 9.16 -0.58
CA HIS A 136 -10.86 8.94 0.77
C HIS A 136 -11.76 7.95 1.53
N ASP A 137 -11.19 7.10 2.40
CA ASP A 137 -11.92 6.03 3.09
C ASP A 137 -13.12 6.50 3.91
N HIS A 138 -13.04 7.73 4.43
CA HIS A 138 -14.12 8.39 5.18
C HIS A 138 -14.98 9.34 4.33
N CYS A 139 -14.83 9.35 3.00
CA CYS A 139 -15.67 10.17 2.13
C CYS A 139 -17.09 9.62 2.11
N THR A 140 -18.07 10.50 2.34
CA THR A 140 -19.49 10.12 2.22
C THR A 140 -19.76 9.68 0.78
N GLY A 141 -20.50 8.57 0.62
CA GLY A 141 -20.79 8.01 -0.70
C GLY A 141 -19.65 7.18 -1.32
N LYS A 142 -18.52 6.99 -0.62
CA LYS A 142 -17.53 5.98 -1.04
C LYS A 142 -18.19 4.60 -1.03
N GLY A 143 -17.94 3.86 -2.10
CA GLY A 143 -18.52 2.56 -2.40
C GLY A 143 -17.41 1.57 -2.71
N ILE A 144 -17.79 0.41 -3.21
CA ILE A 144 -16.87 -0.70 -3.46
C ILE A 144 -16.66 -0.84 -4.96
N TYR A 145 -15.39 -0.90 -5.36
CA TYR A 145 -14.99 -1.37 -6.67
C TYR A 145 -14.29 -2.73 -6.50
N PHE A 146 -14.96 -3.79 -6.95
CA PHE A 146 -14.46 -5.16 -6.89
C PHE A 146 -15.15 -5.98 -7.98
N GLU A 147 -14.37 -6.66 -8.82
CA GLU A 147 -14.87 -7.45 -9.94
C GLU A 147 -14.22 -8.83 -10.00
N GLU A 148 -14.94 -9.80 -10.55
CA GLU A 148 -14.46 -11.17 -10.80
C GLU A 148 -14.27 -11.36 -12.31
N LEU A 149 -13.01 -11.24 -12.76
CA LEU A 149 -12.65 -11.13 -14.17
C LEU A 149 -12.33 -12.49 -14.81
N ASN A 150 -12.44 -12.55 -16.14
CA ASN A 150 -12.04 -13.74 -16.91
C ASN A 150 -10.54 -13.77 -17.20
N GLU A 151 -9.95 -12.59 -17.34
CA GLU A 151 -8.54 -12.41 -17.70
C GLU A 151 -7.74 -12.06 -16.46
N ASP A 152 -6.46 -12.42 -16.49
CA ASP A 152 -5.51 -12.21 -15.41
C ASP A 152 -4.78 -10.86 -15.51
N THR A 153 -5.17 -10.01 -16.45
CA THR A 153 -4.59 -8.69 -16.67
C THR A 153 -5.66 -7.61 -16.55
N VAL A 154 -5.35 -6.54 -15.83
CA VAL A 154 -6.23 -5.37 -15.72
C VAL A 154 -5.45 -4.11 -16.09
N ASN A 155 -5.98 -3.36 -17.05
CA ASN A 155 -5.47 -2.05 -17.41
C ASN A 155 -6.37 -0.98 -16.79
N MET A 156 -5.83 -0.21 -15.87
CA MET A 156 -6.52 0.93 -15.27
C MET A 156 -5.92 2.22 -15.82
N TYR A 157 -6.75 3.10 -16.36
CA TYR A 157 -6.33 4.43 -16.82
C TYR A 157 -7.12 5.50 -16.07
N ILE A 158 -6.42 6.49 -15.52
CA ILE A 158 -7.00 7.59 -14.76
C ILE A 158 -6.61 8.88 -15.46
N GLU A 159 -7.60 9.68 -15.84
CA GLU A 159 -7.40 10.94 -16.57
C GLU A 159 -8.08 12.10 -15.85
N ILE A 160 -7.33 13.19 -15.67
CA ILE A 160 -7.82 14.41 -15.04
C ILE A 160 -8.44 15.32 -16.10
N ASP A 161 -9.63 15.84 -15.79
CA ASP A 161 -10.30 16.82 -16.64
C ASP A 161 -9.60 18.18 -16.56
N ARG A 162 -8.85 18.51 -17.61
CA ARG A 162 -8.13 19.79 -17.75
C ARG A 162 -9.04 21.01 -17.79
N SER A 163 -10.31 20.85 -18.14
CA SER A 163 -11.25 21.96 -18.17
C SER A 163 -11.68 22.40 -16.76
N ASN A 164 -11.44 21.56 -15.75
CA ASN A 164 -11.89 21.76 -14.39
C ASN A 164 -10.79 21.41 -13.38
N LEU A 165 -9.68 22.13 -13.42
CA LEU A 165 -8.58 21.97 -12.46
C LEU A 165 -8.89 22.74 -11.17
N LEU A 166 -9.43 22.03 -10.18
CA LEU A 166 -9.60 22.56 -8.83
C LEU A 166 -8.49 22.04 -7.91
N GLY A 167 -7.45 22.86 -7.71
CA GLY A 167 -6.41 22.62 -6.71
C GLY A 167 -5.07 22.12 -7.28
N ASP A 168 -4.23 21.63 -6.38
CA ASP A 168 -2.88 21.12 -6.69
C ASP A 168 -2.97 19.80 -7.47
N THR A 169 -2.17 19.69 -8.52
CA THR A 169 -2.05 18.57 -9.47
C THR A 169 -0.75 17.78 -9.30
N HIS A 170 0.12 18.22 -8.39
CA HIS A 170 1.39 17.56 -8.14
C HIS A 170 1.20 16.25 -7.38
N VAL A 171 1.96 15.23 -7.77
CA VAL A 171 2.04 13.94 -7.09
C VAL A 171 3.48 13.45 -7.04
N ASN A 172 3.88 12.94 -5.88
CA ASN A 172 5.13 12.18 -5.72
C ASN A 172 4.95 10.93 -4.86
N VAL A 173 3.71 10.65 -4.42
CA VAL A 173 3.38 9.47 -3.62
C VAL A 173 2.12 8.83 -4.14
N ILE A 174 2.15 7.52 -4.35
CA ILE A 174 0.99 6.69 -4.67
C ILE A 174 0.80 5.70 -3.53
N GLU A 175 -0.37 5.68 -2.91
CA GLU A 175 -0.75 4.68 -1.92
C GLU A 175 -1.72 3.69 -2.53
N VAL A 176 -1.40 2.41 -2.42
CA VAL A 176 -2.25 1.33 -2.89
C VAL A 176 -2.73 0.54 -1.69
N ASN A 177 -4.03 0.30 -1.60
CA ASN A 177 -4.65 -0.57 -0.61
C ASN A 177 -5.59 -1.56 -1.33
N PRO A 178 -5.10 -2.75 -1.69
CA PRO A 178 -5.91 -3.81 -2.29
C PRO A 178 -6.92 -4.39 -1.30
N TYR A 179 -8.06 -4.91 -1.80
CA TYR A 179 -8.92 -5.77 -0.98
C TYR A 179 -8.25 -7.11 -0.64
N LEU A 180 -7.54 -7.68 -1.62
CA LEU A 180 -6.80 -8.93 -1.48
C LEU A 180 -5.30 -8.61 -1.48
N ALA A 181 -4.74 -8.34 -0.31
CA ALA A 181 -3.36 -7.91 -0.19
C ALA A 181 -2.38 -9.00 -0.67
N GLY A 182 -1.66 -8.75 -1.75
CA GLY A 182 -0.74 -9.71 -2.36
C GLY A 182 -1.30 -10.49 -3.55
N SER A 183 -2.56 -10.27 -3.93
CA SER A 183 -3.22 -11.05 -4.98
C SER A 183 -2.84 -10.65 -6.42
N PHE A 184 -2.17 -9.51 -6.59
CA PHE A 184 -1.73 -9.02 -7.88
C PHE A 184 -0.36 -8.34 -7.81
N ASP A 185 0.26 -8.22 -8.98
CA ASP A 185 1.42 -7.39 -9.22
C ASP A 185 1.01 -6.09 -9.91
N ILE A 186 1.88 -5.08 -9.81
CA ILE A 186 1.83 -3.91 -10.70
C ILE A 186 2.97 -4.08 -11.69
N GLU A 187 2.68 -4.38 -12.95
CA GLU A 187 3.70 -4.60 -13.98
C GLU A 187 4.27 -3.26 -14.48
N THR A 188 3.39 -2.30 -14.72
CA THR A 188 3.80 -0.97 -15.20
C THR A 188 2.98 0.14 -14.56
N ILE A 189 3.62 1.28 -14.34
CA ILE A 189 2.98 2.55 -14.04
C ILE A 189 3.44 3.55 -15.10
N GLN A 190 2.50 4.12 -15.84
CA GLN A 190 2.78 5.10 -16.89
C GLN A 190 2.21 6.45 -16.50
N ILE A 191 3.05 7.45 -16.32
CA ILE A 191 2.68 8.79 -15.87
C ILE A 191 2.84 9.77 -17.03
N LYS A 192 1.78 10.54 -17.29
CA LYS A 192 1.81 11.65 -18.25
C LYS A 192 1.58 12.97 -17.51
N GLU A 193 2.44 13.94 -17.75
CA GLU A 193 2.35 15.27 -17.12
C GLU A 193 1.48 16.23 -17.96
N MET A 194 0.95 17.28 -17.33
CA MET A 194 0.08 18.28 -17.99
C MET A 194 0.75 19.04 -19.14
N TYR A 195 2.03 19.37 -18.97
CA TYR A 195 2.77 20.24 -19.88
C TYR A 195 4.02 19.57 -20.48
N SER A 196 4.20 18.27 -20.25
CA SER A 196 5.28 17.50 -20.85
C SER A 196 4.73 16.57 -21.93
N PRO A 197 5.38 16.49 -23.11
CA PRO A 197 5.05 15.47 -24.10
C PRO A 197 5.51 14.07 -23.66
N ASP A 198 6.43 13.99 -22.69
CA ASP A 198 7.10 12.76 -22.31
C ASP A 198 6.21 11.87 -21.44
N LEU A 199 6.19 10.58 -21.79
CA LEU A 199 5.59 9.53 -20.99
C LEU A 199 6.68 8.96 -20.08
N VAL A 200 6.47 9.04 -18.76
CA VAL A 200 7.34 8.33 -17.81
C VAL A 200 6.78 6.93 -17.60
N VAL A 201 7.59 5.92 -17.89
CA VAL A 201 7.24 4.52 -17.64
C VAL A 201 8.10 3.99 -16.52
N LEU A 202 7.45 3.66 -15.40
CA LEU A 202 8.06 2.92 -14.31
C LEU A 202 7.76 1.45 -14.56
N ASN A 203 8.75 0.73 -15.08
CA ASN A 203 8.70 -0.73 -15.15
C ASN A 203 8.79 -1.26 -13.73
N ALA A 204 7.72 -1.90 -13.29
CA ALA A 204 7.53 -2.33 -11.93
C ALA A 204 7.59 -3.85 -11.82
N ASN A 205 8.44 -4.50 -12.63
CA ASN A 205 8.63 -5.96 -12.63
C ASN A 205 8.88 -6.56 -11.23
N ASP A 206 9.32 -5.72 -10.28
CA ASP A 206 9.62 -6.08 -8.90
C ASP A 206 8.53 -5.70 -7.87
N LEU A 207 7.50 -4.94 -8.28
CA LEU A 207 6.27 -4.69 -7.50
C LEU A 207 5.35 -5.91 -7.55
N GLN A 208 5.87 -7.03 -7.06
CA GLN A 208 5.15 -8.29 -7.02
C GLN A 208 4.39 -8.48 -5.72
N ARG A 209 3.21 -9.10 -5.82
CA ARG A 209 2.32 -9.41 -4.70
C ARG A 209 2.12 -8.18 -3.81
N ILE A 210 1.56 -7.13 -4.41
CA ILE A 210 1.36 -5.85 -3.74
C ILE A 210 0.27 -5.97 -2.68
N GLY A 211 0.65 -5.67 -1.45
CA GLY A 211 -0.28 -5.47 -0.34
C GLY A 211 -0.62 -3.99 -0.18
N ARG A 212 -1.04 -3.60 1.03
CA ARG A 212 -1.13 -2.19 1.37
C ARG A 212 0.28 -1.58 1.37
N SER A 213 0.57 -0.69 0.43
CA SER A 213 1.92 -0.14 0.24
C SER A 213 1.90 1.29 -0.24
N ARG A 214 3.00 2.00 0.02
CA ARG A 214 3.24 3.37 -0.46
C ARG A 214 4.40 3.33 -1.45
N ILE A 215 4.22 3.99 -2.59
CA ILE A 215 5.20 4.13 -3.66
C ILE A 215 5.63 5.59 -3.70
N ILE A 216 6.92 5.84 -3.51
CA ILE A 216 7.50 7.17 -3.63
C ILE A 216 8.12 7.28 -5.01
N LEU A 217 7.71 8.31 -5.75
CA LEU A 217 8.23 8.63 -7.06
C LEU A 217 9.56 9.39 -6.92
N ASP A 218 10.39 9.32 -7.96
CA ASP A 218 11.69 9.99 -8.04
C ASP A 218 11.61 11.52 -7.99
N LYS A 219 10.49 12.09 -8.49
CA LYS A 219 10.21 13.53 -8.43
C LYS A 219 8.71 13.81 -8.22
N LYS A 220 8.38 15.09 -8.11
CA LYS A 220 6.99 15.57 -8.21
C LYS A 220 6.60 15.69 -9.67
N TYR A 221 5.50 15.03 -10.02
CA TYR A 221 4.89 15.06 -11.34
C TYR A 221 3.64 15.92 -11.31
N GLU A 222 3.47 16.79 -12.30
CA GLU A 222 2.21 17.51 -12.48
C GLU A 222 1.22 16.65 -13.27
N LEU A 223 0.40 15.87 -12.57
CA LEU A 223 -0.33 14.74 -13.14
C LEU A 223 -1.40 15.17 -14.14
N PHE A 224 -1.34 14.66 -15.38
CA PHE A 224 -2.45 14.71 -16.33
C PHE A 224 -3.20 13.39 -16.37
N SER A 225 -2.46 12.30 -16.57
CA SER A 225 -3.03 10.95 -16.52
C SER A 225 -2.02 9.93 -16.04
N ILE A 226 -2.55 8.81 -15.55
CA ILE A 226 -1.76 7.67 -15.11
C ILE A 226 -2.41 6.36 -15.54
N ALA A 227 -1.60 5.43 -16.05
CA ALA A 227 -2.02 4.08 -16.36
C ALA A 227 -1.31 3.07 -15.46
N PHE A 228 -2.03 2.05 -15.01
CA PHE A 228 -1.51 0.89 -14.31
C PHE A 228 -1.85 -0.36 -15.10
N THR A 229 -0.87 -1.24 -15.27
CA THR A 229 -1.11 -2.62 -15.71
C THR A 229 -0.93 -3.54 -14.52
N PHE A 230 -1.98 -4.24 -14.13
CA PHE A 230 -1.97 -5.20 -13.04
C PHE A 230 -1.97 -6.63 -13.57
N LYS A 231 -1.17 -7.49 -12.95
CA LYS A 231 -1.20 -8.94 -13.19
C LYS A 231 -1.80 -9.67 -12.00
N LEU A 232 -2.97 -10.26 -12.20
CA LEU A 232 -3.70 -11.00 -11.18
C LEU A 232 -3.10 -12.40 -11.02
N ARG A 233 -2.74 -12.77 -9.78
CA ARG A 233 -2.09 -14.05 -9.45
C ARG A 233 -3.02 -15.05 -8.77
N PHE A 234 -4.18 -14.59 -8.32
CA PHE A 234 -5.15 -15.40 -7.61
C PHE A 234 -6.37 -15.66 -8.48
N LYS A 235 -6.73 -16.94 -8.61
CA LYS A 235 -7.95 -17.39 -9.27
C LYS A 235 -8.84 -18.06 -8.23
N ASN A 236 -10.07 -17.60 -8.10
CA ASN A 236 -11.00 -18.12 -7.10
C ASN A 236 -11.59 -19.48 -7.53
N ASN A 237 -12.42 -20.05 -6.65
CA ASN A 237 -13.01 -21.37 -6.84
C ASN A 237 -14.04 -21.46 -7.98
N ILE A 238 -14.49 -20.32 -8.52
CA ILE A 238 -15.37 -20.25 -9.71
C ILE A 238 -14.59 -19.93 -10.99
N ASP A 239 -13.27 -20.10 -10.97
CA ASP A 239 -12.39 -19.91 -12.12
C ASP A 239 -12.36 -18.46 -12.65
N LYS A 240 -12.49 -17.48 -11.74
CA LYS A 240 -12.37 -16.04 -12.03
C LYS A 240 -11.19 -15.43 -11.31
N TYR A 241 -10.67 -14.33 -11.82
CA TYR A 241 -9.63 -13.53 -11.20
C TYR A 241 -10.26 -12.35 -10.44
N PRO A 242 -10.30 -12.39 -9.10
CA PRO A 242 -10.88 -11.31 -8.33
C PRO A 242 -9.92 -10.11 -8.30
N PHE A 243 -10.41 -8.95 -8.68
CA PHE A 243 -9.67 -7.70 -8.66
C PHE A 243 -10.45 -6.63 -7.92
N GLY A 244 -9.82 -5.99 -6.94
CA GLY A 244 -10.40 -4.87 -6.25
C GLY A 244 -9.37 -4.08 -5.46
N ILE A 245 -9.53 -2.76 -5.51
CA ILE A 245 -8.71 -1.82 -4.77
C ILE A 245 -9.64 -1.06 -3.83
N GLN A 246 -9.36 -1.14 -2.52
CA GLN A 246 -10.12 -0.40 -1.52
C GLN A 246 -9.81 1.09 -1.60
N SER A 247 -8.54 1.44 -1.81
CA SER A 247 -8.07 2.83 -1.81
C SER A 247 -6.83 2.98 -2.69
N LEU A 248 -6.86 3.95 -3.60
CA LEU A 248 -5.74 4.38 -4.42
C LEU A 248 -5.58 5.89 -4.24
N GLN A 249 -4.58 6.31 -3.46
CA GLN A 249 -4.40 7.72 -3.09
C GLN A 249 -3.17 8.30 -3.79
N PHE A 250 -3.34 9.51 -4.32
CA PHE A 250 -2.28 10.27 -4.98
C PHE A 250 -1.97 11.48 -4.11
N LEU A 251 -0.75 11.54 -3.59
CA LEU A 251 -0.36 12.54 -2.63
C LEU A 251 0.83 13.38 -3.10
N ASN A 252 0.79 14.66 -2.73
CA ASN A 252 1.93 15.57 -2.75
C ASN A 252 2.51 15.65 -1.34
N ALA A 253 3.73 15.17 -1.18
CA ALA A 253 4.43 15.08 0.09
C ALA A 253 5.80 15.78 0.05
N GLU A 254 6.24 16.22 1.23
CA GLU A 254 7.63 16.61 1.47
C GLU A 254 8.21 15.64 2.51
N PHE A 255 9.45 15.23 2.31
CA PHE A 255 10.11 14.23 3.16
C PHE A 255 11.21 14.85 4.00
N LYS A 256 11.43 14.27 5.18
CA LYS A 256 12.62 14.56 5.99
C LYS A 256 13.82 13.81 5.38
N ASN A 257 14.87 14.56 5.02
CA ASN A 257 16.03 14.05 4.28
C ASN A 257 16.90 13.06 5.06
N ASP A 258 16.92 13.19 6.39
CA ASP A 258 17.64 12.37 7.35
C ASP A 258 16.73 11.34 8.02
N SER A 259 15.76 10.79 7.29
CA SER A 259 14.92 9.70 7.79
C SER A 259 15.73 8.41 7.92
N TYR A 260 15.51 7.66 8.99
CA TYR A 260 16.22 6.40 9.26
C TYR A 260 15.38 5.46 10.11
N ILE A 261 15.74 4.18 10.08
CA ILE A 261 15.24 3.16 11.01
C ILE A 261 16.39 2.48 11.73
N ILE A 262 16.18 2.19 13.00
CA ILE A 262 17.03 1.36 13.83
C ILE A 262 16.32 0.02 13.96
N ALA A 263 16.90 -1.02 13.38
CA ALA A 263 16.28 -2.33 13.32
C ALA A 263 17.17 -3.38 14.01
N PRO A 264 16.63 -4.17 14.97
CA PRO A 264 17.40 -5.21 15.63
C PRO A 264 17.60 -6.42 14.71
N VAL A 265 18.83 -6.89 14.59
CA VAL A 265 19.21 -8.16 13.97
C VAL A 265 19.50 -9.15 15.08
N THR A 266 18.59 -10.10 15.31
CA THR A 266 18.70 -11.07 16.41
C THR A 266 18.91 -12.49 15.91
N LYS A 267 19.86 -13.19 16.52
CA LYS A 267 20.16 -14.61 16.29
C LYS A 267 19.94 -15.43 17.55
N LYS A 268 19.71 -16.74 17.37
CA LYS A 268 19.63 -17.68 18.50
C LYS A 268 21.00 -17.88 19.17
N GLU A 269 22.04 -17.92 18.34
CA GLU A 269 23.45 -18.06 18.70
C GLU A 269 24.16 -16.70 18.73
N ASN A 270 25.40 -16.66 19.25
CA ASN A 270 26.17 -15.43 19.30
C ASN A 270 26.62 -15.05 17.88
N ILE A 271 26.45 -13.78 17.51
CA ILE A 271 26.91 -13.23 16.24
C ILE A 271 28.43 -13.07 16.32
N GLU A 272 29.14 -13.75 15.41
CA GLU A 272 30.59 -13.71 15.32
C GLU A 272 31.07 -12.77 14.21
N PHE A 273 30.29 -12.62 13.14
CA PHE A 273 30.69 -11.78 12.01
C PHE A 273 29.48 -11.29 11.23
N ILE A 274 29.60 -10.09 10.67
CA ILE A 274 28.62 -9.48 9.78
C ILE A 274 29.37 -8.96 8.56
N GLY A 275 29.11 -9.57 7.40
CA GLY A 275 29.72 -9.17 6.14
C GLY A 275 29.04 -7.94 5.55
N THR A 276 29.63 -7.30 4.54
CA THR A 276 29.12 -6.05 3.95
C THR A 276 27.89 -6.22 3.06
N GLY A 277 27.61 -7.42 2.55
CA GLY A 277 26.60 -7.66 1.54
C GLY A 277 25.16 -7.50 2.05
N VAL A 278 24.33 -6.81 1.28
CA VAL A 278 22.92 -6.57 1.61
C VAL A 278 22.03 -6.68 0.37
N THR A 279 20.86 -7.28 0.53
CA THR A 279 19.80 -7.31 -0.49
C THR A 279 18.61 -6.49 0.02
N ILE A 280 18.24 -5.45 -0.73
CA ILE A 280 17.16 -4.52 -0.37
C ILE A 280 15.98 -4.77 -1.30
N ARG A 281 14.79 -5.00 -0.71
CA ARG A 281 13.54 -5.00 -1.46
C ARG A 281 12.82 -3.68 -1.25
N SER A 282 12.69 -2.89 -2.30
CA SER A 282 12.01 -1.60 -2.33
C SER A 282 10.90 -1.58 -3.37
N VAL A 283 10.24 -0.44 -3.51
CA VAL A 283 9.27 -0.21 -4.61
C VAL A 283 9.92 -0.11 -5.99
N ALA A 284 11.22 0.14 -6.05
CA ALA A 284 11.96 0.24 -7.30
C ALA A 284 12.52 -1.11 -7.76
N GLY A 285 12.54 -2.13 -6.88
CA GLY A 285 13.29 -3.33 -7.19
C GLY A 285 13.70 -4.19 -6.02
N ILE A 286 14.21 -5.37 -6.37
CA ILE A 286 15.20 -6.07 -5.56
C ILE A 286 16.58 -5.59 -6.01
N GLU A 287 17.37 -5.08 -5.08
CA GLU A 287 18.73 -4.60 -5.35
C GLU A 287 19.73 -5.32 -4.43
N ASP A 288 20.74 -5.94 -5.04
CA ASP A 288 21.94 -6.41 -4.33
C ASP A 288 22.97 -5.29 -4.25
N SER A 289 23.47 -5.03 -3.04
CA SER A 289 24.39 -3.92 -2.76
C SER A 289 25.31 -4.24 -1.57
N THR A 290 26.02 -3.22 -1.09
CA THR A 290 26.78 -3.30 0.17
C THR A 290 26.24 -2.28 1.18
N MET A 291 26.34 -2.60 2.46
CA MET A 291 25.96 -1.70 3.55
C MET A 291 26.70 -0.36 3.47
N ILE A 292 27.98 -0.38 3.10
CA ILE A 292 28.79 0.83 2.90
C ILE A 292 28.19 1.73 1.82
N LYS A 293 27.80 1.17 0.66
CA LYS A 293 27.19 1.96 -0.44
C LYS A 293 25.81 2.53 -0.09
N LYS A 294 25.16 1.97 0.92
CA LYS A 294 23.81 2.34 1.37
C LYS A 294 23.82 3.12 2.68
N ASP A 295 25.00 3.51 3.16
CA ASP A 295 25.21 4.21 4.44
C ASP A 295 24.56 3.47 5.63
N ILE A 296 24.53 2.14 5.58
CA ILE A 296 24.04 1.28 6.67
C ILE A 296 25.18 1.01 7.62
N THR A 297 24.97 1.36 8.89
CA THR A 297 25.93 1.14 9.98
C THR A 297 25.35 0.19 11.02
N ILE A 298 26.20 -0.62 11.63
CA ILE A 298 25.80 -1.64 12.61
C ILE A 298 26.41 -1.29 13.97
N TYR A 299 25.64 -1.48 15.04
CA TYR A 299 26.04 -1.15 16.40
C TYR A 299 25.78 -2.31 17.35
N PHE A 300 26.63 -2.42 18.37
CA PHE A 300 26.48 -3.46 19.41
C PHE A 300 25.30 -3.23 20.35
N ASP A 301 24.96 -1.98 20.61
CA ASP A 301 23.99 -1.62 21.63
C ASP A 301 23.16 -0.41 21.21
N TYR A 302 21.90 -0.40 21.66
CA TYR A 302 20.93 0.64 21.42
C TYR A 302 20.09 0.84 22.68
N ASP A 303 20.22 2.00 23.29
CA ASP A 303 19.59 2.31 24.57
C ASP A 303 19.19 3.78 24.62
N ASN A 304 17.91 4.04 24.97
CA ASN A 304 17.32 5.38 25.06
C ASN A 304 17.58 6.28 23.84
N GLY A 305 17.45 5.75 22.62
CA GLY A 305 17.67 6.53 21.40
C GLY A 305 19.12 6.67 20.96
N ILE A 306 20.08 6.09 21.70
CA ILE A 306 21.51 6.25 21.44
C ILE A 306 22.11 4.92 20.97
N LEU A 307 22.66 4.94 19.77
CA LEU A 307 23.48 3.85 19.21
C LEU A 307 24.89 3.90 19.79
N LYS A 308 25.42 2.76 20.22
CA LYS A 308 26.72 2.67 20.90
C LYS A 308 27.60 1.59 20.29
N ASN A 309 28.89 1.89 20.18
CA ASN A 309 29.94 0.99 19.69
C ASN A 309 29.63 0.46 18.28
N GLU A 310 29.97 1.26 17.27
CA GLU A 310 29.87 0.86 15.87
C GLU A 310 30.76 -0.36 15.58
N ILE A 311 30.25 -1.26 14.73
CA ILE A 311 30.94 -2.45 14.26
C ILE A 311 31.55 -2.13 12.90
N GLU A 312 32.86 -2.25 12.79
CA GLU A 312 33.56 -2.11 11.51
C GLU A 312 33.18 -3.28 10.58
N LEU A 313 32.74 -2.94 9.37
CA LEU A 313 32.29 -3.91 8.37
C LEU A 313 33.47 -4.35 7.50
N SER A 314 33.52 -5.65 7.17
CA SER A 314 34.57 -6.24 6.34
C SER A 314 33.99 -7.27 5.37
N GLU A 315 34.67 -7.49 4.25
CA GLU A 315 34.40 -8.63 3.34
C GLU A 315 35.10 -9.91 3.80
N ASP A 316 36.14 -9.78 4.64
CA ASP A 316 36.92 -10.89 5.18
C ASP A 316 36.59 -11.08 6.67
N ASP A 317 36.09 -12.27 7.01
CA ASP A 317 35.68 -12.66 8.36
C ASP A 317 36.85 -13.03 9.27
N ILE A 318 38.02 -13.31 8.71
CA ILE A 318 39.24 -13.63 9.47
C ILE A 318 39.79 -12.36 10.13
N ILE A 319 39.58 -11.20 9.50
CA ILE A 319 40.21 -9.94 9.91
C ILE A 319 39.41 -9.23 11.01
N TYR A 320 38.08 -9.36 11.03
CA TYR A 320 37.20 -8.61 11.96
C TYR A 320 36.17 -9.49 12.70
N PRO A 321 36.59 -10.52 13.44
CA PRO A 321 35.66 -11.29 14.28
C PRO A 321 35.15 -10.46 15.47
N ILE A 322 33.84 -10.50 15.69
CA ILE A 322 33.19 -9.92 16.86
C ILE A 322 33.60 -10.74 18.09
N SER A 323 34.44 -10.13 18.93
CA SER A 323 34.98 -10.79 20.13
C SER A 323 33.99 -10.88 21.31
N ARG A 324 32.80 -10.27 21.19
CA ARG A 324 31.78 -10.23 22.26
C ARG A 324 30.68 -11.25 22.03
N ASN A 325 30.17 -11.85 23.10
CA ASN A 325 29.00 -12.73 23.04
C ASN A 325 27.73 -11.87 22.91
N VAL A 326 27.34 -11.59 21.67
CA VAL A 326 26.22 -10.71 21.35
C VAL A 326 25.24 -11.46 20.47
N LYS A 327 23.98 -11.52 20.87
CA LYS A 327 22.91 -12.16 20.08
C LYS A 327 22.10 -11.18 19.25
N THR A 328 22.15 -9.89 19.60
CA THR A 328 21.43 -8.82 18.95
C THR A 328 22.37 -7.67 18.64
N VAL A 329 22.40 -7.26 17.39
CA VAL A 329 23.01 -6.00 16.95
C VAL A 329 21.93 -5.10 16.37
N TYR A 330 22.22 -3.81 16.24
CA TYR A 330 21.28 -2.82 15.76
C TYR A 330 21.78 -2.21 14.46
N ALA A 331 20.98 -2.32 13.41
CA ALA A 331 21.27 -1.72 12.12
C ALA A 331 20.62 -0.34 12.04
N HIS A 332 21.42 0.70 11.82
CA HIS A 332 20.96 2.02 11.42
C HIS A 332 20.88 2.08 9.89
N ILE A 333 19.66 2.15 9.37
CA ILE A 333 19.38 2.07 7.93
C ILE A 333 18.76 3.41 7.50
N PRO A 334 19.44 4.21 6.67
CA PRO A 334 18.86 5.40 6.07
C PRO A 334 17.67 5.02 5.18
N ILE A 335 16.63 5.86 5.19
CA ILE A 335 15.43 5.65 4.38
C ILE A 335 15.27 6.83 3.45
N THR A 336 15.46 6.58 2.16
CA THR A 336 15.29 7.55 1.08
C THR A 336 14.11 7.22 0.16
N THR A 337 13.60 5.99 0.23
CA THR A 337 12.45 5.51 -0.55
C THR A 337 11.62 4.52 0.28
N SER A 338 10.57 3.96 -0.33
CA SER A 338 9.72 2.95 0.31
C SER A 338 10.37 1.57 0.29
N LEU A 339 10.55 0.96 1.46
CA LEU A 339 11.22 -0.33 1.66
C LEU A 339 10.26 -1.37 2.21
N PHE A 340 10.33 -2.60 1.69
CA PHE A 340 9.57 -3.75 2.17
C PHE A 340 10.37 -4.58 3.18
N ASN A 341 11.62 -4.88 2.85
CA ASN A 341 12.53 -5.65 3.69
C ASN A 341 13.98 -5.41 3.29
N ILE A 342 14.87 -5.82 4.17
CA ILE A 342 16.31 -5.86 3.95
C ILE A 342 16.86 -7.20 4.44
N GLU A 343 17.78 -7.79 3.70
CA GLU A 343 18.44 -9.05 4.03
C GLU A 343 19.95 -8.82 4.10
N PHE A 344 20.53 -9.09 5.26
CA PHE A 344 21.98 -9.13 5.44
C PHE A 344 22.46 -10.50 4.97
N ASN A 345 23.30 -10.47 3.94
CA ASN A 345 23.65 -11.68 3.18
C ASN A 345 24.64 -12.59 3.90
N GLN A 346 25.31 -12.07 4.94
CA GLN A 346 26.28 -12.80 5.73
C GLN A 346 26.28 -12.34 7.19
N VAL A 347 25.74 -13.18 8.07
CA VAL A 347 25.71 -13.02 9.53
C VAL A 347 26.06 -14.37 10.14
N LYS A 348 27.36 -14.59 10.40
CA LYS A 348 27.86 -15.86 10.94
C LYS A 348 27.65 -15.91 12.44
N THR A 349 27.34 -17.10 12.94
CA THR A 349 27.12 -17.34 14.37
C THR A 349 28.06 -18.39 14.92
N ARG A 350 28.35 -18.27 16.22
CA ARG A 350 29.05 -19.27 17.04
C ARG A 350 28.19 -19.63 18.25
N LEU A 351 28.23 -20.91 18.61
CA LEU A 351 27.48 -21.47 19.76
C LEU A 351 27.88 -20.82 21.09
#